data_AF-A0A517PZU0-F1
#
_entry.id   AF-A0A517PZU0-F1
#
_cell.length_a   1.000
_cell.length_b   1.000
_cell.length_c   1.000
_cell.angle_alpha   90.00
_cell.angle_beta   90.00
_cell.angle_gamma   90.00
#
_symmetry.space_group_name_H-M   'P 1'
#
loop_
_entity.id
_entity.type
_entity.pdbx_description
1 polymer ?
#
loop_
_entity_poly.entity_id
_entity_poly.type
_entity_poly.pdbx_seq_one_letter_code
_entity_poly.pdbx_strand_id
1 'polypeptide(L)'
;MSGFSQENVEAIFAQAGESMAAISDSLNQCFDTSYRLEMGESGIWSPEELDDAFRGPGLVVLFRLGDEAMAGLIPEGLPLPDWYTEPGESQSSRLQTLSMEWSMNLIPLDAGEAEEFKTYATESLLNEVMQGEPADWAALLRINVFPADAETDAEESDGQSPSAVIPVIWPLTKPPVTETAEAEPDPAPEPAATQPAQQQAAPAGAAMAASSGGQNPLNRINKLPVQAIVKLASKKIEMNQLLSICPGSLITFDKPCEDPLEMYINNQVYCLGEAVKIGENFGLKIDKVGFHKEYKTKIIEF
;
A
#
# COMPACT_ATOMS: atom_id res chain seq x y z
N MET A 1 11.24 15.46 22.82
CA MET A 1 11.20 13.99 22.99
C MET A 1 10.33 13.52 21.85
N SER A 2 10.87 12.74 20.93
CA SER A 2 10.08 12.12 19.86
C SER A 2 9.39 10.89 20.45
N GLY A 3 8.11 10.68 20.17
CA GLY A 3 7.31 9.63 20.81
C GLY A 3 5.83 9.99 20.90
N PHE A 4 5.00 9.03 21.31
CA PHE A 4 3.58 9.28 21.50
C PHE A 4 3.35 10.01 22.83
N SER A 5 2.36 10.90 22.85
CA SER A 5 1.97 11.62 24.06
C SER A 5 0.49 11.93 24.03
N GLN A 6 -0.15 12.11 25.19
CA GLN A 6 -1.56 12.51 25.23
C GLN A 6 -1.81 13.82 24.47
N GLU A 7 -0.82 14.71 24.41
CA GLU A 7 -0.90 16.00 23.74
C GLU A 7 -0.95 15.87 22.21
N ASN A 8 -0.42 14.79 21.62
CA ASN A 8 -0.39 14.59 20.17
C ASN A 8 -1.50 13.69 19.63
N VAL A 9 -2.39 13.16 20.49
CA VAL A 9 -3.52 12.31 20.08
C VAL A 9 -4.43 13.04 19.09
N GLU A 10 -4.82 14.28 19.38
CA GLU A 10 -5.69 15.06 18.48
C GLU A 10 -4.99 15.37 17.14
N ALA A 11 -3.68 15.61 17.16
CA ALA A 11 -2.90 15.84 15.94
C ALA A 11 -2.84 14.59 15.05
N ILE A 12 -2.68 13.41 15.65
CA ILE A 12 -2.70 12.12 14.95
C ILE A 12 -4.09 11.88 14.33
N PHE A 13 -5.17 12.13 15.07
CA PHE A 13 -6.53 12.01 14.55
C PHE A 13 -6.79 12.97 13.38
N ALA A 14 -6.37 14.22 13.50
CA ALA A 14 -6.50 15.21 12.42
C ALA A 14 -5.72 14.80 11.17
N GLN A 15 -4.45 14.41 11.34
CA GLN A 15 -3.58 13.96 10.26
C GLN A 15 -4.15 12.73 9.53
N ALA A 16 -4.65 11.75 10.30
CA ALA A 16 -5.29 10.56 9.74
C ALA A 16 -6.57 10.91 8.96
N GLY A 17 -7.39 11.82 9.47
CA GLY A 17 -8.60 12.29 8.78
C GLY A 17 -8.27 13.02 7.46
N GLU A 18 -7.29 13.91 7.47
CA GLU A 18 -6.83 14.64 6.27
C GLU A 18 -6.17 13.72 5.24
N SER A 19 -5.53 12.63 5.70
CA SER A 19 -4.78 11.69 4.87
C SER A 19 -5.56 10.42 4.54
N MET A 20 -6.84 10.33 4.90
CA MET A 20 -7.64 9.11 4.76
C MET A 20 -7.69 8.59 3.32
N ALA A 21 -7.74 9.49 2.33
CA ALA A 21 -7.69 9.11 0.91
C ALA A 21 -6.37 8.41 0.55
N ALA A 22 -5.23 8.90 1.05
CA ALA A 22 -3.94 8.26 0.81
C ALA A 22 -3.81 6.91 1.52
N ILE A 23 -4.34 6.79 2.74
CA ILE A 23 -4.43 5.53 3.48
C ILE A 23 -5.30 4.53 2.70
N SER A 24 -6.43 4.99 2.14
CA SER A 24 -7.31 4.19 1.28
C SER A 24 -6.60 3.69 0.02
N ASP A 25 -5.87 4.58 -0.67
CA ASP A 25 -5.14 4.25 -1.89
C ASP A 25 -4.03 3.23 -1.63
N SER A 26 -3.24 3.42 -0.57
CA SER A 26 -2.15 2.49 -0.19
C SER A 26 -2.68 1.09 0.14
N LEU A 27 -3.79 0.98 0.88
CA LEU A 27 -4.45 -0.28 1.20
C LEU A 27 -4.92 -1.00 -0.08
N ASN A 28 -5.62 -0.25 -0.96
CA ASN A 28 -6.13 -0.77 -2.22
C ASN A 28 -5.02 -1.23 -3.16
N GLN A 29 -3.92 -0.48 -3.23
CA GLN A 29 -2.76 -0.84 -4.05
C GLN A 29 -2.05 -2.07 -3.51
N CYS A 30 -1.95 -2.23 -2.18
CA CYS A 30 -1.31 -3.38 -1.56
C CYS A 30 -2.07 -4.69 -1.84
N PHE A 31 -3.40 -4.67 -1.70
CA PHE A 31 -4.24 -5.87 -1.81
C PHE A 31 -4.97 -6.04 -3.14
N ASP A 32 -4.75 -5.14 -4.10
CA ASP A 32 -5.46 -5.13 -5.39
C ASP A 32 -7.00 -5.05 -5.19
N THR A 33 -7.45 -4.25 -4.21
CA THR A 33 -8.87 -4.07 -3.83
C THR A 33 -9.43 -2.69 -4.23
N SER A 34 -10.73 -2.47 -4.02
CA SER A 34 -11.38 -1.18 -4.23
C SER A 34 -12.32 -0.86 -3.07
N TYR A 35 -11.74 -0.28 -2.03
CA TYR A 35 -12.41 0.19 -0.83
C TYR A 35 -12.29 1.70 -0.68
N ARG A 36 -13.30 2.30 -0.08
CA ARG A 36 -13.27 3.66 0.44
C ARG A 36 -13.10 3.58 1.95
N LEU A 37 -12.08 4.26 2.45
CA LEU A 37 -11.86 4.40 3.90
C LEU A 37 -12.41 5.72 4.39
N GLU A 38 -13.05 5.70 5.56
CA GLU A 38 -13.54 6.88 6.25
C GLU A 38 -13.16 6.83 7.72
N MET A 39 -12.99 8.00 8.35
CA MET A 39 -12.71 8.08 9.78
C MET A 39 -13.98 7.73 10.57
N GLY A 40 -13.88 6.75 11.46
CA GLY A 40 -14.92 6.35 12.40
C GLY A 40 -14.79 7.02 13.77
N GLU A 41 -15.72 6.69 14.66
CA GLU A 41 -15.70 7.19 16.04
C GLU A 41 -14.44 6.70 16.77
N SER A 42 -13.58 7.65 17.11
CA SER A 42 -12.25 7.41 17.67
C SER A 42 -12.20 7.93 19.11
N GLY A 43 -11.40 7.30 19.96
CA GLY A 43 -11.44 7.55 21.39
C GLY A 43 -10.30 6.90 22.16
N ILE A 44 -10.55 6.58 23.42
CA ILE A 44 -9.61 5.86 24.29
C ILE A 44 -9.82 4.36 24.05
N TRP A 45 -8.74 3.64 23.82
CA TRP A 45 -8.74 2.20 23.63
C TRP A 45 -9.19 1.47 24.89
N SER A 46 -10.01 0.43 24.71
CA SER A 46 -10.30 -0.57 25.72
C SER A 46 -10.36 -1.97 25.07
N PRO A 47 -9.90 -3.03 25.75
CA PRO A 47 -9.97 -4.40 25.24
C PRO A 47 -11.39 -4.86 24.91
N GLU A 48 -12.40 -4.28 25.56
CA GLU A 48 -13.81 -4.63 25.37
C GLU A 48 -14.42 -4.03 24.11
N GLU A 49 -13.74 -3.07 23.47
CA GLU A 49 -14.22 -2.37 22.28
C GLU A 49 -13.92 -3.09 20.96
N LEU A 50 -13.11 -4.14 20.99
CA LEU A 50 -12.79 -4.93 19.80
C LEU A 50 -13.78 -6.10 19.69
N ASP A 51 -14.57 -6.10 18.61
CA ASP A 51 -15.50 -7.18 18.27
C ASP A 51 -14.79 -8.54 18.09
N ASP A 52 -15.56 -9.63 18.07
CA ASP A 52 -15.04 -11.00 17.86
C ASP A 52 -14.15 -11.14 16.61
N ALA A 53 -14.31 -10.26 15.60
CA ALA A 53 -13.48 -10.22 14.41
C ALA A 53 -11.97 -10.07 14.69
N PHE A 54 -11.59 -9.44 15.80
CA PHE A 54 -10.19 -9.21 16.17
C PHE A 54 -9.59 -10.33 17.03
N ARG A 55 -10.41 -11.30 17.46
CA ARG A 55 -9.90 -12.50 18.14
C ARG A 55 -9.30 -13.49 17.16
N GLY A 56 -9.71 -13.42 15.89
CA GLY A 56 -9.23 -14.24 14.79
C GLY A 56 -7.98 -13.68 14.09
N PRO A 57 -7.57 -14.34 12.99
CA PRO A 57 -6.37 -14.00 12.25
C PRO A 57 -6.54 -12.70 11.44
N GLY A 58 -5.40 -12.16 11.03
CA GLY A 58 -5.34 -10.99 10.15
C GLY A 58 -3.92 -10.47 10.00
N LEU A 59 -3.80 -9.22 9.53
CA LEU A 59 -2.54 -8.51 9.41
C LEU A 59 -2.40 -7.42 10.48
N VAL A 60 -1.21 -7.32 11.05
CA VAL A 60 -0.78 -6.20 11.88
C VAL A 60 0.11 -5.31 11.04
N VAL A 61 -0.21 -4.01 10.96
CA VAL A 61 0.64 -2.95 10.40
C VAL A 61 1.24 -2.20 11.59
N LEU A 62 2.52 -2.45 11.89
CA LEU A 62 3.21 -1.94 13.06
C LEU A 62 4.16 -0.79 12.68
N PHE A 63 4.18 0.26 13.50
CA PHE A 63 5.11 1.39 13.41
C PHE A 63 5.76 1.62 14.77
N ARG A 64 7.08 1.69 14.84
CA ARG A 64 7.83 1.92 16.08
C ARG A 64 8.38 3.35 16.13
N LEU A 65 8.12 4.05 17.23
CA LEU A 65 8.70 5.34 17.57
C LEU A 65 9.40 5.21 18.92
N GLY A 66 10.74 5.17 18.93
CA GLY A 66 11.52 4.93 20.13
C GLY A 66 11.18 3.58 20.80
N ASP A 67 10.69 3.64 22.03
CA ASP A 67 10.29 2.45 22.81
C ASP A 67 8.79 2.14 22.69
N GLU A 68 8.03 2.96 21.96
CA GLU A 68 6.60 2.79 21.77
C GLU A 68 6.26 2.37 20.35
N ALA A 69 5.05 1.84 20.15
CA ALA A 69 4.55 1.52 18.82
C ALA A 69 3.07 1.88 18.61
N MET A 70 2.70 2.00 17.35
CA MET A 70 1.34 2.09 16.86
C MET A 70 1.05 0.86 16.00
N ALA A 71 -0.13 0.27 16.16
CA ALA A 71 -0.54 -0.92 15.42
C ALA A 71 -1.90 -0.72 14.75
N GLY A 72 -1.97 -0.86 13.43
CA GLY A 72 -3.21 -1.02 12.68
C GLY A 72 -3.57 -2.49 12.51
N LEU A 73 -4.82 -2.87 12.79
CA LEU A 73 -5.27 -4.26 12.73
C LEU A 73 -6.23 -4.47 11.56
N ILE A 74 -5.82 -5.28 10.59
CA ILE A 74 -6.63 -5.59 9.41
C ILE A 74 -7.17 -7.01 9.56
N PRO A 75 -8.47 -7.19 9.88
CA PRO A 75 -9.04 -8.51 10.10
C PRO A 75 -9.20 -9.31 8.81
N GLU A 76 -9.12 -10.64 8.88
CA GLU A 76 -9.38 -11.56 7.76
C GLU A 76 -10.82 -11.46 7.21
N GLY A 77 -11.72 -10.77 7.91
CA GLY A 77 -13.05 -10.42 7.38
C GLY A 77 -13.01 -9.50 6.16
N LEU A 78 -11.90 -8.78 5.94
CA LEU A 78 -11.60 -8.11 4.68
C LEU A 78 -11.06 -9.14 3.67
N PRO A 79 -11.29 -8.99 2.35
CA PRO A 79 -10.79 -9.93 1.34
C PRO A 79 -9.28 -9.77 1.18
N LEU A 80 -8.54 -10.21 2.19
CA LEU A 80 -7.10 -10.32 2.16
C LEU A 80 -6.73 -11.37 1.11
N PRO A 81 -5.68 -11.12 0.32
CA PRO A 81 -5.26 -12.07 -0.70
C PRO A 81 -4.66 -13.30 -0.04
N ASP A 82 -4.82 -14.49 -0.64
CA ASP A 82 -4.37 -15.77 -0.05
C ASP A 82 -2.88 -15.81 0.36
N TRP A 83 -2.05 -14.95 -0.22
CA TRP A 83 -0.63 -14.82 0.11
C TRP A 83 -0.35 -14.01 1.38
N TYR A 84 -1.35 -13.40 2.03
CA TYR A 84 -1.13 -12.45 3.13
C TYR A 84 -0.42 -13.08 4.34
N THR A 85 -0.61 -14.39 4.55
CA THR A 85 0.05 -15.17 5.62
C THR A 85 1.47 -15.57 5.26
N GLU A 86 1.73 -15.85 3.98
CA GLU A 86 3.02 -16.31 3.46
C GLU A 86 3.41 -15.50 2.20
N PRO A 87 3.82 -14.23 2.35
CA PRO A 87 4.12 -13.37 1.22
C PRO A 87 5.44 -13.77 0.54
N GLY A 88 5.44 -13.85 -0.79
CA GLY A 88 6.68 -13.93 -1.57
C GLY A 88 7.48 -12.61 -1.56
N GLU A 89 8.65 -12.57 -2.19
CA GLU A 89 9.53 -11.37 -2.19
C GLU A 89 8.81 -10.10 -2.67
N SER A 90 8.15 -10.18 -3.83
CA SER A 90 7.39 -9.04 -4.38
C SER A 90 6.26 -8.58 -3.45
N GLN A 91 5.63 -9.50 -2.72
CA GLN A 91 4.51 -9.18 -1.84
C GLN A 91 4.99 -8.62 -0.50
N SER A 92 6.13 -9.10 -0.02
CA SER A 92 6.82 -8.53 1.14
C SER A 92 7.18 -7.07 0.89
N SER A 93 7.67 -6.72 -0.32
CA SER A 93 7.91 -5.32 -0.69
C SER A 93 6.63 -4.47 -0.71
N ARG A 94 5.49 -5.03 -1.14
CA ARG A 94 4.19 -4.32 -1.10
C ARG A 94 3.74 -4.06 0.34
N LEU A 95 3.82 -5.08 1.20
CA LEU A 95 3.50 -4.99 2.63
C LEU A 95 4.39 -3.99 3.38
N GLN A 96 5.67 -3.92 3.01
CA GLN A 96 6.60 -2.91 3.51
C GLN A 96 6.22 -1.50 3.02
N THR A 97 5.83 -1.36 1.75
CA THR A 97 5.38 -0.07 1.20
C THR A 97 4.11 0.41 1.90
N LEU A 98 3.15 -0.48 2.14
CA LEU A 98 1.93 -0.18 2.89
C LEU A 98 2.24 0.41 4.28
N SER A 99 3.08 -0.28 5.06
CA SER A 99 3.44 0.20 6.40
C SER A 99 4.24 1.52 6.36
N MET A 100 5.11 1.71 5.37
CA MET A 100 5.79 2.99 5.17
C MET A 100 4.79 4.12 4.90
N GLU A 101 3.88 3.95 3.94
CA GLU A 101 2.89 4.98 3.60
C GLU A 101 1.93 5.27 4.77
N TRP A 102 1.51 4.25 5.51
CA TRP A 102 0.68 4.44 6.69
C TRP A 102 1.41 5.22 7.77
N SER A 103 2.70 4.94 8.00
CA SER A 103 3.48 5.69 8.98
C SER A 103 3.53 7.19 8.65
N MET A 104 3.70 7.55 7.37
CA MET A 104 3.75 8.94 6.92
C MET A 104 2.38 9.64 6.98
N ASN A 105 1.29 8.90 6.82
CA ASN A 105 -0.06 9.45 6.76
C ASN A 105 -0.79 9.41 8.11
N LEU A 106 -0.31 8.63 9.08
CA LEU A 106 -0.87 8.54 10.43
C LEU A 106 -0.06 9.33 11.45
N ILE A 107 1.27 9.34 11.34
CA ILE A 107 2.14 9.95 12.35
C ILE A 107 2.51 11.37 11.90
N PRO A 108 2.08 12.41 12.63
CA PRO A 108 2.42 13.78 12.28
C PRO A 108 3.89 14.07 12.58
N LEU A 109 4.50 14.97 11.80
CA LEU A 109 5.94 15.28 11.87
C LEU A 109 6.42 15.76 13.24
N ASP A 110 5.52 16.31 14.05
CA ASP A 110 5.80 16.79 15.41
C ASP A 110 5.84 15.67 16.46
N ALA A 111 5.16 14.55 16.21
CA ALA A 111 5.26 13.34 17.04
C ALA A 111 6.59 12.60 16.80
N GLY A 112 7.15 12.71 15.59
CA GLY A 112 8.42 12.11 15.19
C GLY A 112 8.30 11.32 13.90
N GLU A 113 9.38 10.60 13.55
CA GLU A 113 9.41 9.69 12.41
C GLU A 113 9.48 8.25 12.93
N ALA A 114 8.79 7.32 12.25
CA ALA A 114 8.87 5.91 12.59
C ALA A 114 10.27 5.37 12.28
N GLU A 115 10.91 4.76 13.28
CA GLU A 115 12.24 4.15 13.15
C GLU A 115 12.16 2.78 12.48
N GLU A 116 11.06 2.06 12.73
CA GLU A 116 10.78 0.75 12.16
C GLU A 116 9.31 0.67 11.76
N PHE A 117 9.04 0.02 10.63
CA PHE A 117 7.69 -0.27 10.17
C PHE A 117 7.66 -1.67 9.56
N LYS A 118 6.62 -2.45 9.89
CA LYS A 118 6.49 -3.84 9.48
C LYS A 118 5.02 -4.19 9.30
N THR A 119 4.74 -5.04 8.31
CA THR A 119 3.41 -5.66 8.18
C THR A 119 3.59 -7.17 8.22
N TYR A 120 2.82 -7.86 9.05
CA TYR A 120 2.91 -9.31 9.22
C TYR A 120 1.57 -9.93 9.61
N ALA A 121 1.39 -11.21 9.30
CA ALA A 121 0.20 -11.96 9.67
C ALA A 121 0.29 -12.51 11.09
N THR A 122 -0.86 -12.64 11.75
CA THR A 122 -0.99 -13.26 13.07
C THR A 122 -2.26 -14.13 13.12
N GLU A 123 -2.25 -15.12 14.00
CA GLU A 123 -3.42 -15.95 14.31
C GLU A 123 -4.46 -15.22 15.17
N SER A 124 -4.04 -14.15 15.87
CA SER A 124 -4.93 -13.36 16.73
C SER A 124 -4.46 -11.92 16.87
N LEU A 125 -5.21 -10.99 16.27
CA LEU A 125 -4.91 -9.54 16.30
C LEU A 125 -4.99 -8.97 17.72
N LEU A 126 -5.99 -9.39 18.49
CA LEU A 126 -6.16 -8.97 19.88
C LEU A 126 -4.96 -9.40 20.73
N ASN A 127 -4.47 -10.64 20.54
CA ASN A 127 -3.33 -11.13 21.31
C ASN A 127 -2.06 -10.32 21.02
N GLU A 128 -1.82 -9.95 19.75
CA GLU A 128 -0.70 -9.09 19.37
C GLU A 128 -0.75 -7.73 20.07
N VAL A 129 -1.91 -7.07 20.07
CA VAL A 129 -2.07 -5.77 20.75
C VAL A 129 -1.88 -5.91 22.25
N MET A 130 -2.45 -6.94 22.88
CA MET A 130 -2.32 -7.17 24.32
C MET A 130 -0.87 -7.47 24.73
N GLN A 131 -0.11 -8.21 23.91
CA GLN A 131 1.33 -8.40 24.10
C GLN A 131 2.13 -7.10 23.90
N GLY A 132 1.59 -6.19 23.08
CA GLY A 132 2.03 -4.82 22.90
C GLY A 132 2.05 -3.96 24.17
N GLU A 133 1.40 -4.42 25.25
CA GLU A 133 1.17 -3.69 26.50
C GLU A 133 0.70 -2.24 26.22
N PRO A 134 -0.56 -2.06 25.75
CA PRO A 134 -1.10 -0.73 25.47
C PRO A 134 -1.07 0.12 26.74
N ALA A 135 -0.66 1.39 26.61
CA ALA A 135 -0.65 2.31 27.74
C ALA A 135 -2.05 2.55 28.32
N ASP A 136 -2.14 2.97 29.59
CA ASP A 136 -3.42 3.28 30.26
C ASP A 136 -4.25 4.37 29.54
N TRP A 137 -3.59 5.18 28.72
CA TRP A 137 -4.21 6.25 27.92
C TRP A 137 -4.25 5.94 26.44
N ALA A 138 -3.94 4.69 26.02
CA ALA A 138 -3.87 4.33 24.62
C ALA A 138 -5.10 4.82 23.86
N ALA A 139 -4.87 5.46 22.73
CA ALA A 139 -5.89 5.93 21.83
C ALA A 139 -6.27 4.82 20.84
N LEU A 140 -7.49 4.92 20.35
CA LEU A 140 -8.06 4.08 19.31
C LEU A 140 -8.61 4.98 18.20
N LEU A 141 -8.00 4.92 17.03
CA LEU A 141 -8.55 5.43 15.78
C LEU A 141 -9.33 4.31 15.09
N ARG A 142 -10.56 4.58 14.66
CA ARG A 142 -11.32 3.64 13.83
C ARG A 142 -11.29 4.08 12.38
N ILE A 143 -10.91 3.17 11.49
CA ILE A 143 -11.00 3.37 10.05
C ILE A 143 -12.12 2.47 9.53
N ASN A 144 -13.21 3.09 9.09
CA ASN A 144 -14.37 2.41 8.52
C ASN A 144 -14.09 2.06 7.06
N VAL A 145 -14.40 0.82 6.68
CA VAL A 145 -14.16 0.30 5.32
C VAL A 145 -15.50 0.14 4.59
N PHE A 146 -15.63 0.78 3.43
CA PHE A 146 -16.80 0.72 2.56
C PHE A 146 -16.43 0.22 1.16
N PRO A 147 -17.25 -0.63 0.50
CA PRO A 147 -17.01 -1.02 -0.88
C PRO A 147 -17.10 0.18 -1.82
N ALA A 148 -16.23 0.26 -2.83
CA ALA A 148 -16.18 1.40 -3.76
C ALA A 148 -17.46 1.61 -4.58
N ASP A 149 -18.19 0.52 -4.90
CA ASP A 149 -19.42 0.55 -5.70
C ASP A 149 -20.69 0.85 -4.89
N ALA A 150 -20.58 1.19 -3.60
CA ALA A 150 -21.71 1.71 -2.86
C ALA A 150 -22.12 3.06 -3.46
N GLU A 151 -23.14 3.06 -4.32
CA GLU A 151 -23.85 4.26 -4.77
C GLU A 151 -24.27 5.04 -3.53
N THR A 152 -23.55 6.11 -3.23
CA THR A 152 -23.97 7.11 -2.26
C THR A 152 -24.10 8.43 -2.99
N ASP A 153 -25.34 8.85 -3.24
CA ASP A 153 -25.65 10.26 -3.36
C ASP A 153 -25.08 10.95 -2.10
N ALA A 154 -24.29 12.00 -2.30
CA ALA A 154 -23.46 12.64 -1.29
C ALA A 154 -24.23 13.23 -0.08
N GLU A 155 -25.55 13.03 -0.01
CA GLU A 155 -26.44 13.50 1.05
C GLU A 155 -26.93 12.38 1.99
N GLU A 156 -26.62 11.09 1.72
CA GLU A 156 -27.00 9.92 2.56
C GLU A 156 -25.79 9.09 3.06
N SER A 157 -24.64 9.73 3.31
CA SER A 157 -23.51 9.05 3.99
C SER A 157 -23.81 8.72 5.46
N ASP A 158 -24.84 9.34 6.04
CA ASP A 158 -25.24 9.22 7.45
C ASP A 158 -26.15 7.99 7.66
N GLY A 159 -25.59 6.77 7.52
CA GLY A 159 -26.35 5.55 7.83
C GLY A 159 -25.87 4.23 7.24
N GLN A 160 -24.93 4.24 6.28
CA GLN A 160 -24.35 3.00 5.76
C GLN A 160 -23.49 2.36 6.86
N SER A 161 -23.81 1.11 7.24
CA SER A 161 -22.93 0.36 8.15
C SER A 161 -21.62 0.00 7.45
N PRO A 162 -20.46 0.19 8.09
CA PRO A 162 -19.19 -0.19 7.50
C PRO A 162 -19.14 -1.69 7.26
N SER A 163 -18.49 -2.11 6.17
CA SER A 163 -18.28 -3.53 5.87
C SER A 163 -17.23 -4.17 6.77
N ALA A 164 -16.28 -3.36 7.25
CA ALA A 164 -15.34 -3.73 8.29
C ALA A 164 -14.81 -2.47 8.97
N VAL A 165 -14.16 -2.64 10.12
CA VAL A 165 -13.43 -1.58 10.82
C VAL A 165 -11.99 -2.02 10.98
N ILE A 166 -11.05 -1.13 10.69
CA ILE A 166 -9.62 -1.29 10.97
C ILE A 166 -9.29 -0.37 12.15
N PRO A 167 -9.12 -0.92 13.36
CA PRO A 167 -8.67 -0.17 14.52
C PRO A 167 -7.16 0.08 14.43
N VAL A 168 -6.75 1.29 14.77
CA VAL A 168 -5.35 1.68 14.94
C VAL A 168 -5.16 2.12 16.38
N ILE A 169 -4.21 1.48 17.08
CA ILE A 169 -4.04 1.59 18.53
C ILE A 169 -2.62 2.03 18.86
N TRP A 170 -2.47 3.00 19.76
CA TRP A 170 -1.19 3.50 20.24
C TRP A 170 -1.33 4.25 21.57
N PRO A 171 -0.26 4.38 22.37
CA PRO A 171 1.00 3.65 22.23
C PRO A 171 0.90 2.25 22.82
N LEU A 172 1.58 1.33 22.15
CA LEU A 172 2.01 0.05 22.68
C LEU A 172 3.37 0.26 23.34
N THR A 173 3.47 0.04 24.64
CA THR A 173 4.70 0.30 25.41
C THR A 173 5.76 -0.79 25.26
N LYS A 174 5.37 -1.90 24.63
CA LYS A 174 6.24 -3.04 24.36
C LYS A 174 5.98 -3.55 22.94
N PRO A 175 6.61 -2.97 21.92
CA PRO A 175 6.35 -3.35 20.54
C PRO A 175 6.45 -4.87 20.36
N PRO A 176 5.45 -5.52 19.71
CA PRO A 176 5.48 -6.95 19.47
C PRO A 176 6.71 -7.29 18.62
N VAL A 177 7.64 -8.04 19.22
CA VAL A 177 8.86 -8.50 18.57
C VAL A 177 8.47 -9.72 17.74
N THR A 178 8.09 -9.53 16.47
CA THR A 178 8.10 -10.67 15.55
C THR A 178 9.56 -10.92 15.18
N GLU A 179 10.08 -12.00 15.75
CA GLU A 179 11.39 -12.59 15.46
C GLU A 179 11.67 -12.52 13.95
N THR A 180 12.68 -11.74 13.61
CA THR A 180 13.14 -11.51 12.26
C THR A 180 13.62 -12.84 11.69
N ALA A 181 12.88 -13.39 10.72
CA ALA A 181 13.52 -14.23 9.73
C ALA A 181 14.52 -13.33 8.99
N GLU A 182 15.80 -13.46 9.34
CA GLU A 182 16.94 -12.83 8.68
C GLU A 182 16.82 -12.98 7.16
N ALA A 183 16.44 -11.89 6.49
CA ALA A 183 16.92 -11.66 5.14
C ALA A 183 18.38 -11.21 5.28
N GLU A 184 19.29 -12.04 4.80
CA GLU A 184 20.72 -11.77 4.77
C GLU A 184 21.01 -10.35 4.26
N PRO A 185 21.92 -9.59 4.89
CA PRO A 185 22.34 -8.31 4.36
C PRO A 185 23.03 -8.54 3.01
N ASP A 186 22.42 -8.05 1.93
CA ASP A 186 23.09 -7.91 0.63
C ASP A 186 24.40 -7.13 0.85
N PRO A 187 25.57 -7.69 0.48
CA PRO A 187 26.84 -7.03 0.71
C PRO A 187 26.91 -5.75 -0.12
N ALA A 188 27.01 -4.62 0.58
CA ALA A 188 27.33 -3.32 0.02
C ALA A 188 28.49 -3.43 -1.01
N PRO A 189 28.35 -2.88 -2.23
CA PRO A 189 29.50 -2.71 -3.09
C PRO A 189 30.40 -1.60 -2.52
N GLU A 190 31.63 -1.99 -2.15
CA GLU A 190 32.73 -1.11 -1.76
C GLU A 190 33.10 -0.09 -2.86
N PRO A 191 33.77 1.03 -2.48
CA PRO A 191 33.84 2.26 -3.26
C PRO A 191 34.95 2.23 -4.33
N ALA A 192 34.59 2.50 -5.58
CA ALA A 192 35.54 2.72 -6.67
C ALA A 192 35.89 4.22 -6.80
N ALA A 193 37.09 4.54 -6.30
CA ALA A 193 38.07 5.49 -6.84
C ALA A 193 37.62 6.87 -7.40
N THR A 194 38.06 7.88 -6.65
CA THR A 194 38.38 9.26 -7.01
C THR A 194 38.97 9.48 -8.42
N GLN A 195 38.47 10.51 -9.12
CA GLN A 195 39.30 11.42 -9.92
C GLN A 195 38.93 12.89 -9.67
N PRO A 196 39.91 13.82 -9.69
CA PRO A 196 39.75 15.19 -9.19
C PRO A 196 39.51 16.21 -10.31
N ALA A 197 38.54 17.11 -10.12
CA ALA A 197 38.36 18.30 -10.95
C ALA A 197 38.13 19.55 -10.08
N GLN A 198 39.25 20.21 -9.77
CA GLN A 198 39.48 21.67 -9.72
C GLN A 198 38.28 22.61 -9.41
N GLN A 199 38.21 23.00 -8.13
CA GLN A 199 38.35 24.38 -7.64
C GLN A 199 37.83 25.54 -8.50
N GLN A 200 36.73 26.15 -8.06
CA GLN A 200 36.60 27.62 -8.04
C GLN A 200 35.70 28.07 -6.87
N ALA A 201 36.25 28.96 -6.06
CA ALA A 201 35.62 29.51 -4.87
C ALA A 201 34.97 30.87 -5.16
N ALA A 202 33.76 31.05 -4.62
CA ALA A 202 33.17 32.27 -4.05
C ALA A 202 32.95 33.51 -4.96
N PRO A 203 31.98 34.41 -4.67
CA PRO A 203 31.50 34.74 -3.31
C PRO A 203 29.99 34.90 -3.11
N ALA A 204 29.64 34.92 -1.83
CA ALA A 204 28.34 35.29 -1.30
C ALA A 204 28.01 36.78 -1.56
N GLY A 205 26.74 37.04 -1.84
CA GLY A 205 26.13 38.37 -1.88
C GLY A 205 24.61 38.23 -1.78
N ALA A 206 24.06 38.65 -0.65
CA ALA A 206 22.64 38.57 -0.31
C ALA A 206 21.76 39.48 -1.20
N ALA A 207 20.56 39.01 -1.55
CA ALA A 207 19.34 39.83 -1.64
C ALA A 207 18.09 38.95 -1.79
N MET A 208 17.12 39.16 -0.90
CA MET A 208 15.72 38.76 -1.06
C MET A 208 15.13 39.34 -2.35
N ALA A 209 14.34 38.53 -3.08
CA ALA A 209 13.09 38.98 -3.69
C ALA A 209 12.28 37.76 -4.16
N ALA A 210 11.05 37.68 -3.65
CA ALA A 210 10.02 36.79 -4.15
C ALA A 210 9.67 37.11 -5.61
N SER A 211 9.48 36.07 -6.42
CA SER A 211 8.63 36.16 -7.61
C SER A 211 8.02 34.79 -7.91
N SER A 212 6.75 34.71 -7.56
CA SER A 212 5.74 33.72 -7.94
C SER A 212 5.91 33.19 -9.37
N GLY A 213 6.19 31.89 -9.47
CA GLY A 213 5.89 31.09 -10.66
C GLY A 213 4.90 30.03 -10.23
N GLY A 214 3.62 30.19 -10.59
CA GLY A 214 2.59 29.20 -10.34
C GLY A 214 2.99 27.86 -10.93
N GLN A 215 3.49 26.96 -10.08
CA GLN A 215 3.70 25.57 -10.40
C GLN A 215 2.31 24.99 -10.64
N ASN A 216 1.92 24.88 -11.90
CA ASN A 216 0.69 24.23 -12.31
C ASN A 216 0.68 22.83 -11.66
N PRO A 217 -0.28 22.49 -10.77
CA PRO A 217 -0.24 21.24 -10.00
C PRO A 217 -0.16 19.99 -10.89
N LEU A 218 -0.61 20.11 -12.14
CA LEU A 218 -0.47 19.10 -13.19
C LEU A 218 1.00 18.74 -13.50
N ASN A 219 1.94 19.68 -13.39
CA ASN A 219 3.37 19.40 -13.59
C ASN A 219 3.96 18.52 -12.49
N ARG A 220 3.34 18.46 -11.30
CA ARG A 220 3.74 17.56 -10.22
C ARG A 220 3.25 16.13 -10.51
N ILE A 221 2.01 15.97 -10.97
CA ILE A 221 1.41 14.67 -11.33
C ILE A 221 2.10 14.04 -12.55
N ASN A 222 2.55 14.85 -13.52
CA ASN A 222 3.24 14.37 -14.73
C ASN A 222 4.55 13.59 -14.46
N LYS A 223 5.10 13.65 -13.24
CA LYS A 223 6.33 12.94 -12.86
C LYS A 223 6.09 11.66 -12.05
N LEU A 224 4.83 11.31 -11.81
CA LEU A 224 4.48 10.10 -11.06
C LEU A 224 4.89 8.85 -11.88
N PRO A 225 5.69 7.93 -11.32
CA PRO A 225 5.99 6.68 -12.00
C PRO A 225 4.73 5.82 -12.09
N VAL A 226 4.43 5.30 -13.29
CA VAL A 226 3.32 4.37 -13.54
C VAL A 226 3.87 3.06 -14.07
N GLN A 227 3.30 1.93 -13.64
CA GLN A 227 3.71 0.62 -14.12
C GLN A 227 3.03 0.31 -15.45
N ALA A 228 3.84 0.10 -16.49
CA ALA A 228 3.39 -0.38 -17.79
C ALA A 228 3.67 -1.87 -17.93
N ILE A 229 2.60 -2.67 -18.05
CA ILE A 229 2.69 -4.13 -18.21
C ILE A 229 2.28 -4.49 -19.64
N VAL A 230 3.20 -5.06 -20.41
CA VAL A 230 2.87 -5.59 -21.74
C VAL A 230 2.54 -7.07 -21.62
N LYS A 231 1.31 -7.45 -21.96
CA LYS A 231 0.83 -8.82 -21.85
C LYS A 231 0.94 -9.52 -23.20
N LEU A 232 1.72 -10.60 -23.23
CA LEU A 232 1.82 -11.46 -24.41
C LEU A 232 0.49 -12.19 -24.65
N ALA A 233 0.08 -13.01 -23.69
CA ALA A 233 -1.16 -13.78 -23.71
C ALA A 233 -1.63 -14.13 -22.29
N SER A 234 -2.88 -14.57 -22.15
CA SER A 234 -3.39 -15.24 -20.93
C SER A 234 -4.27 -16.40 -21.28
N LYS A 235 -4.26 -17.41 -20.42
CA LYS A 235 -5.12 -18.57 -20.49
C LYS A 235 -5.53 -18.99 -19.09
N LYS A 236 -6.80 -19.35 -18.90
CA LYS A 236 -7.26 -20.04 -17.69
C LYS A 236 -6.92 -21.53 -17.84
N ILE A 237 -6.27 -22.10 -16.83
CA ILE A 237 -5.91 -23.51 -16.79
C ILE A 237 -6.44 -24.12 -15.48
N GLU A 238 -6.64 -25.43 -15.47
CA GLU A 238 -7.05 -26.16 -14.29
C GLU A 238 -5.93 -26.22 -13.24
N MET A 239 -6.29 -26.26 -11.96
CA MET A 239 -5.31 -26.31 -10.86
C MET A 239 -4.34 -27.50 -11.00
N ASN A 240 -4.85 -28.67 -11.41
CA ASN A 240 -4.03 -29.85 -11.65
C ASN A 240 -2.99 -29.64 -12.78
N GLN A 241 -3.33 -28.85 -13.80
CA GLN A 241 -2.39 -28.53 -14.89
C GLN A 241 -1.29 -27.59 -14.40
N LEU A 242 -1.63 -26.60 -13.57
CA LEU A 242 -0.66 -25.68 -12.96
C LEU A 242 0.37 -26.45 -12.12
N LEU A 243 -0.09 -27.36 -11.26
CA LEU A 243 0.79 -28.18 -10.40
C LEU A 243 1.68 -29.15 -11.20
N SER A 244 1.29 -29.48 -12.43
CA SER A 244 2.06 -30.37 -13.31
C SER A 244 3.14 -29.65 -14.11
N ILE A 245 3.25 -28.33 -14.01
CA ILE A 245 4.24 -27.54 -14.75
C ILE A 245 5.64 -27.83 -14.21
N CYS A 246 6.51 -28.27 -15.10
CA CYS A 246 7.92 -28.53 -14.83
C CYS A 246 8.80 -28.00 -15.98
N PRO A 247 10.13 -27.88 -15.78
CA PRO A 247 11.04 -27.43 -16.83
C PRO A 247 10.86 -28.25 -18.13
N GLY A 248 10.56 -27.56 -19.23
CA GLY A 248 10.26 -28.17 -20.53
C GLY A 248 8.76 -28.34 -20.85
N SER A 249 7.88 -28.02 -19.92
CA SER A 249 6.42 -27.97 -20.15
C SER A 249 6.07 -26.85 -21.14
N LEU A 250 5.23 -27.17 -22.14
CA LEU A 250 4.81 -26.23 -23.17
C LEU A 250 3.35 -25.82 -22.96
N ILE A 251 3.13 -24.53 -22.71
CA ILE A 251 1.79 -23.96 -22.49
C ILE A 251 1.35 -23.28 -23.78
N THR A 252 0.24 -23.74 -24.36
CA THR A 252 -0.34 -23.17 -25.57
C THR A 252 -1.40 -22.15 -25.23
N PHE A 253 -1.45 -21.05 -26.00
CA PHE A 253 -2.44 -19.99 -25.86
C PHE A 253 -3.32 -19.94 -27.12
N ASP A 254 -4.58 -19.54 -26.96
CA ASP A 254 -5.52 -19.41 -28.08
C ASP A 254 -5.37 -18.08 -28.85
N LYS A 255 -4.53 -17.17 -28.33
CA LYS A 255 -4.22 -15.88 -28.97
C LYS A 255 -3.26 -16.10 -30.16
N PRO A 256 -3.61 -15.64 -31.38
CA PRO A 256 -2.72 -15.69 -32.55
C PRO A 256 -1.44 -14.88 -32.31
N CYS A 257 -0.33 -15.33 -32.92
CA CYS A 257 0.94 -14.60 -32.86
C CYS A 257 0.89 -13.24 -33.58
N GLU A 258 -0.08 -13.06 -34.48
CA GLU A 258 -0.29 -11.85 -35.29
C GLU A 258 -1.17 -10.81 -34.58
N ASP A 259 -1.79 -11.16 -33.45
CA ASP A 259 -2.63 -10.23 -32.69
C ASP A 259 -1.76 -9.20 -31.95
N PRO A 260 -2.18 -7.92 -31.92
CA PRO A 260 -1.43 -6.90 -31.19
C PRO A 260 -1.35 -7.22 -29.69
N LEU A 261 -0.26 -6.81 -29.08
CA LEU A 261 -0.04 -6.93 -27.64
C LEU A 261 -0.83 -5.85 -26.90
N GLU A 262 -1.40 -6.24 -25.77
CA GLU A 262 -2.13 -5.34 -24.89
C GLU A 262 -1.13 -4.78 -23.86
N MET A 263 -1.02 -3.45 -23.79
CA MET A 263 -0.29 -2.78 -22.70
C MET A 263 -1.29 -2.27 -21.67
N TYR A 264 -1.05 -2.65 -20.44
CA TYR A 264 -1.84 -2.31 -19.29
C TYR A 264 -1.13 -1.22 -18.49
N ILE A 265 -1.92 -0.25 -18.05
CA ILE A 265 -1.52 0.74 -17.04
C ILE A 265 -2.57 0.61 -15.95
N ASN A 266 -2.15 0.35 -14.70
CA ASN A 266 -3.07 0.17 -13.57
C ASN A 266 -4.22 -0.81 -13.88
N ASN A 267 -3.89 -2.00 -14.39
CA ASN A 267 -4.82 -3.07 -14.78
C ASN A 267 -5.86 -2.74 -15.87
N GLN A 268 -5.80 -1.57 -16.51
CA GLN A 268 -6.63 -1.25 -17.66
C GLN A 268 -5.82 -1.32 -18.96
N VAL A 269 -6.39 -1.91 -20.01
CA VAL A 269 -5.78 -1.86 -21.34
C VAL A 269 -5.71 -0.39 -21.74
N TYR A 270 -4.52 0.14 -21.91
CA TYR A 270 -4.34 1.54 -22.28
C TYR A 270 -4.09 1.67 -23.79
N CYS A 271 -3.26 0.77 -24.33
CA CYS A 271 -2.91 0.78 -25.74
C CYS A 271 -2.62 -0.62 -26.29
N LEU A 272 -2.70 -0.72 -27.60
CA LEU A 272 -2.36 -1.90 -28.38
C LEU A 272 -1.12 -1.60 -29.21
N GLY A 273 -0.23 -2.58 -29.35
CA GLY A 273 0.98 -2.41 -30.14
C GLY A 273 1.65 -3.71 -30.55
N GLU A 274 2.67 -3.60 -31.39
CA GLU A 274 3.47 -4.73 -31.88
C GLU A 274 4.81 -4.80 -31.15
N ALA A 275 5.24 -6.02 -30.79
CA ALA A 275 6.57 -6.24 -30.25
C ALA A 275 7.63 -5.97 -31.32
N VAL A 276 8.59 -5.11 -30.99
CA VAL A 276 9.74 -4.77 -31.83
C VAL A 276 11.03 -4.99 -31.06
N LYS A 277 12.13 -5.29 -31.77
CA LYS A 277 13.45 -5.39 -31.16
C LYS A 277 14.15 -4.04 -31.23
N ILE A 278 14.63 -3.55 -30.09
CA ILE A 278 15.40 -2.31 -29.99
C ILE A 278 16.79 -2.65 -29.43
N GLY A 279 17.78 -2.78 -30.33
CA GLY A 279 19.12 -3.24 -29.94
C GLY A 279 19.06 -4.67 -29.42
N GLU A 280 19.31 -4.86 -28.12
CA GLU A 280 19.19 -6.15 -27.42
C GLU A 280 17.91 -6.26 -26.59
N ASN A 281 17.11 -5.20 -26.53
CA ASN A 281 15.90 -5.13 -25.71
C ASN A 281 14.63 -5.37 -26.52
N PHE A 282 13.57 -5.75 -25.81
CA PHE A 282 12.20 -5.71 -26.35
C PHE A 282 11.65 -4.29 -26.23
N GLY A 283 10.95 -3.86 -27.26
CA GLY A 283 10.16 -2.63 -27.29
C GLY A 283 8.74 -2.92 -27.78
N LEU A 284 7.82 -1.99 -27.50
CA LEU A 284 6.46 -2.04 -27.98
C LEU A 284 6.22 -0.83 -28.89
N LYS A 285 5.92 -1.06 -30.17
CA LYS A 285 5.49 -0.01 -31.08
C LYS A 285 3.98 0.18 -30.92
N ILE A 286 3.58 1.34 -30.45
CA ILE A 286 2.17 1.63 -30.17
C ILE A 286 1.40 1.87 -31.48
N ASP A 287 0.33 1.10 -31.72
CA ASP A 287 -0.53 1.24 -32.89
C ASP A 287 -1.85 1.96 -32.55
N LYS A 288 -2.39 1.76 -31.35
CA LYS A 288 -3.64 2.39 -30.89
C LYS A 288 -3.57 2.78 -29.41
N VAL A 289 -4.08 3.95 -29.04
CA VAL A 289 -4.12 4.48 -27.66
C VAL A 289 -5.56 4.76 -27.23
N GLY A 290 -5.87 4.60 -25.94
CA GLY A 290 -7.16 4.93 -25.33
C GLY A 290 -8.21 3.82 -25.43
N PHE A 291 -7.78 2.56 -25.40
CA PHE A 291 -8.67 1.41 -25.62
C PHE A 291 -9.46 1.05 -24.36
N HIS A 292 -10.77 1.34 -24.33
CA HIS A 292 -11.65 0.91 -23.23
C HIS A 292 -12.35 -0.39 -23.62
N LYS A 293 -12.03 -1.50 -22.94
CA LYS A 293 -12.67 -2.80 -23.22
C LYS A 293 -14.04 -2.84 -22.54
N GLU A 294 -15.11 -2.64 -23.31
CA GLU A 294 -16.48 -2.78 -22.81
C GLU A 294 -16.76 -4.25 -22.44
N TYR A 295 -16.94 -4.53 -21.15
CA TYR A 295 -17.38 -5.86 -20.68
C TYR A 295 -18.92 -5.95 -20.80
N LYS A 296 -19.41 -6.70 -21.79
CA LYS A 296 -20.83 -7.06 -21.85
C LYS A 296 -21.12 -8.13 -20.79
N THR A 297 -21.74 -7.75 -19.70
CA THR A 297 -22.32 -8.69 -18.72
C THR A 297 -23.42 -9.50 -19.41
N LYS A 298 -23.14 -10.77 -19.73
CA LYS A 298 -24.20 -11.73 -20.05
C LYS A 298 -24.86 -12.11 -18.74
N ILE A 299 -26.00 -11.49 -18.46
CA ILE A 299 -26.92 -11.93 -17.41
C ILE A 299 -27.40 -13.33 -17.83
N ILE A 300 -27.05 -14.33 -17.04
CA ILE A 300 -27.59 -15.69 -17.17
C ILE A 300 -28.84 -15.71 -16.31
N GLU A 301 -30.01 -15.62 -16.93
CA GLU A 301 -31.29 -15.87 -16.25
C GLU A 301 -31.38 -17.38 -15.97
N PHE A 302 -31.63 -17.73 -14.70
CA PHE A 302 -31.88 -19.10 -14.24
C PHE A 302 -33.36 -19.42 -14.24
#